data_AF-A0A4U3B0S6-F1
#
_entry.id   AF-A0A4U3B0S6-F1
#
_cell.length_a   1.000
_cell.length_b   1.000
_cell.length_c   1.000
_cell.angle_alpha   90.00
_cell.angle_beta   90.00
_cell.angle_gamma   90.00
#
_symmetry.space_group_name_H-M   'P 1'
#
loop_
_entity.id
_entity.type
_entity.pdbx_description
1 polymer ?
#
loop_
_entity_poly.entity_id
_entity_poly.type
_entity_poly.pdbx_seq_one_letter_code
_entity_poly.pdbx_strand_id
1 'polypeptide(L)'
;RISEVANIDMRLLIRDENLELMDQYLTNGTARAIPIFIFIDKDGNEQAVWGPRAPKVQELVTSMRATLPEKEDPTFEEKQKEMYANFRATLADDTSLWEHVMESMMEKVVK
;
A
#
# COMPACT_ATOMS: atom_id res chain seq x y z
N ARG A 1 -13.67 12.08 6.12
CA ARG A 1 -13.60 13.17 7.13
C ARG A 1 -12.24 13.27 7.84
N ILE A 2 -11.28 12.35 7.67
CA ILE A 2 -9.96 12.46 8.32
C ILE A 2 -9.19 13.71 7.85
N SER A 3 -9.15 13.96 6.54
CA SER A 3 -8.50 15.14 5.95
C SER A 3 -9.17 16.46 6.37
N GLU A 4 -10.51 16.49 6.41
CA GLU A 4 -11.29 17.65 6.86
C GLU A 4 -10.98 18.02 8.32
N VAL A 5 -10.90 17.02 9.21
CA VAL A 5 -10.56 17.23 10.63
C VAL A 5 -9.10 17.69 10.77
N ALA A 6 -8.19 17.15 9.95
CA ALA A 6 -6.80 17.54 9.93
C ALA A 6 -6.54 18.88 9.20
N ASN A 7 -7.58 19.47 8.58
CA ASN A 7 -7.48 20.66 7.74
C ASN A 7 -6.41 20.54 6.63
N ILE A 8 -6.35 19.36 6.01
CA ILE A 8 -5.45 19.03 4.89
C ILE A 8 -6.26 19.00 3.59
N ASP A 9 -5.83 19.75 2.57
CA ASP A 9 -6.38 19.60 1.21
C ASP A 9 -5.96 18.23 0.64
N MET A 10 -6.94 17.36 0.43
CA MET A 10 -6.72 15.99 -0.05
C MET A 10 -7.52 15.77 -1.32
N ARG A 11 -6.86 15.28 -2.37
CA ARG A 11 -7.48 14.89 -3.63
C ARG A 11 -7.28 13.41 -3.88
N LEU A 12 -8.31 12.75 -4.40
CA LEU A 12 -8.30 11.35 -4.78
C LEU A 12 -8.32 11.25 -6.30
N LEU A 13 -7.36 10.53 -6.86
CA LEU A 13 -7.27 10.27 -8.29
C LEU A 13 -7.45 8.78 -8.55
N ILE A 14 -8.33 8.44 -9.49
CA ILE A 14 -8.58 7.04 -9.87
C ILE A 14 -7.41 6.56 -10.72
N ARG A 15 -6.72 5.51 -10.27
CA ARG A 15 -5.53 4.93 -10.92
C ARG A 15 -5.74 4.74 -12.42
N ASP A 16 -6.83 4.06 -12.78
CA ASP A 16 -7.07 3.60 -14.15
C ASP A 16 -7.39 4.76 -15.11
N GLU A 17 -7.76 5.93 -14.59
CA GLU A 17 -8.03 7.15 -15.36
C GLU A 17 -6.79 8.08 -15.43
N ASN A 18 -5.74 7.81 -14.65
CA ASN A 18 -4.58 8.70 -14.48
C ASN A 18 -3.26 7.94 -14.72
N LEU A 19 -3.19 7.19 -15.83
CA LEU A 19 -2.07 6.29 -16.11
C LEU A 19 -0.71 7.01 -16.24
N GLU A 20 -0.69 8.19 -16.88
CA GLU A 20 0.54 8.99 -17.05
C GLU A 20 1.13 9.45 -15.71
N LEU A 21 0.27 9.77 -14.74
CA LEU A 21 0.71 10.07 -13.38
C LEU A 21 1.25 8.82 -12.69
N MET A 22 0.54 7.69 -12.80
CA MET A 22 0.96 6.43 -12.19
C MET A 22 2.31 5.93 -12.73
N ASP A 23 2.63 6.21 -13.99
CA ASP A 23 3.92 5.84 -14.59
C ASP A 23 5.10 6.59 -13.97
N GLN A 24 4.87 7.73 -13.31
CA GLN A 24 5.89 8.44 -12.53
C GLN A 24 6.13 7.80 -11.15
N TYR A 25 5.19 6.99 -10.68
CA TYR A 25 5.20 6.38 -9.33
C TYR A 25 5.15 4.85 -9.36
N LEU A 26 5.79 4.23 -10.36
CA LEU A 26 5.84 2.78 -10.49
C LEU A 26 6.50 2.13 -9.27
N THR A 27 5.77 1.22 -8.64
CA THR A 27 6.30 0.36 -7.59
C THR A 27 7.31 -0.60 -8.20
N ASN A 28 8.54 -0.59 -7.67
CA ASN A 28 9.67 -1.37 -8.18
C ASN A 28 9.88 -1.18 -9.70
N GLY A 29 9.59 0.01 -10.24
CA GLY A 29 9.77 0.35 -11.65
C GLY A 29 8.88 -0.41 -12.64
N THR A 30 7.92 -1.20 -12.17
CA THR A 30 7.16 -2.13 -13.03
C THR A 30 5.66 -2.14 -12.77
N ALA A 31 5.22 -1.84 -11.56
CA ALA A 31 3.82 -2.03 -11.16
C ALA A 31 3.15 -0.72 -10.77
N ARG A 32 1.95 -0.48 -11.31
CA ARG A 32 1.04 0.59 -10.86
C ARG A 32 0.27 0.13 -9.62
N ALA A 33 0.95 -0.01 -8.49
CA ALA A 33 0.34 -0.45 -7.24
C ALA A 33 -0.42 0.70 -6.55
N ILE A 34 -1.42 0.35 -5.74
CA ILE A 34 -2.26 1.29 -5.00
C ILE A 34 -2.46 0.81 -3.55
N PRO A 35 -2.79 1.73 -2.62
CA PRO A 35 -2.82 3.19 -2.80
C PRO A 35 -1.42 3.83 -2.74
N ILE A 36 -1.19 4.90 -3.51
CA ILE A 36 0.00 5.76 -3.38
C ILE A 36 -0.44 7.11 -2.81
N PHE A 37 0.30 7.60 -1.81
CA PHE A 37 0.10 8.90 -1.19
C PHE A 37 1.26 9.81 -1.61
N ILE A 38 0.91 10.92 -2.27
CA ILE A 38 1.85 11.93 -2.73
C ILE A 38 1.60 13.18 -1.88
N PHE A 39 2.63 13.65 -1.20
CA PHE A 39 2.57 14.85 -0.37
C PHE A 39 3.20 16.00 -1.14
N ILE A 40 2.42 17.05 -1.35
CA ILE A 40 2.81 18.21 -2.17
C ILE A 40 2.70 19.47 -1.29
N ASP A 41 3.68 20.36 -1.37
CA ASP A 41 3.64 21.65 -0.68
C ASP A 41 2.73 22.68 -1.39
N LYS A 42 2.68 23.90 -0.86
CA LYS A 42 1.83 24.98 -1.42
C LYS A 42 2.34 25.53 -2.75
N ASP A 43 3.63 25.33 -3.03
CA ASP A 43 4.29 25.78 -4.26
C ASP A 43 4.20 24.71 -5.37
N GLY A 44 3.64 23.54 -5.05
CA GLY A 44 3.45 22.43 -5.98
C GLY A 44 4.61 21.45 -6.03
N ASN A 45 5.59 21.53 -5.11
CA ASN A 45 6.71 20.60 -5.08
C ASN A 45 6.34 19.33 -4.32
N GLU A 46 6.76 18.18 -4.86
CA GLU A 46 6.69 16.90 -4.15
C GLU A 46 7.64 16.90 -2.96
N GLN A 47 7.09 16.65 -1.77
CA GLN A 47 7.83 16.57 -0.52
C GLN A 47 8.06 15.11 -0.11
N ALA A 48 7.09 14.24 -0.34
CA ALA A 48 7.21 12.83 0.00
C ALA A 48 6.25 11.96 -0.83
N VAL A 49 6.62 10.69 -0.97
CA VAL A 49 5.78 9.63 -1.54
C VAL A 49 5.78 8.46 -0.58
N TRP A 50 4.59 7.94 -0.26
CA TRP A 50 4.41 6.77 0.57
C TRP A 50 3.43 5.77 -0.07
N GLY A 51 3.72 4.48 0.10
CA GLY A 51 2.92 3.38 -0.46
C GLY A 51 3.76 2.43 -1.33
N PRO A 52 3.13 1.37 -1.89
CA PRO A 52 1.72 1.01 -1.74
C PRO A 52 1.38 0.35 -0.40
N ARG A 53 2.40 -0.14 0.33
CA ARG A 53 2.25 -0.77 1.65
C ARG A 53 3.49 -0.45 2.49
N ALA A 54 3.33 -0.43 3.80
CA ALA A 54 4.46 -0.38 4.73
C ALA A 54 5.38 -1.60 4.57
N PRO A 55 6.70 -1.47 4.81
CA PRO A 55 7.66 -2.57 4.64
C PRO A 55 7.25 -3.85 5.38
N LYS A 56 6.82 -3.73 6.63
CA LYS A 56 6.41 -4.88 7.45
C LYS A 56 5.20 -5.62 6.88
N VAL A 57 4.23 -4.89 6.36
CA VAL A 57 3.04 -5.46 5.72
C VAL A 57 3.41 -6.13 4.39
N GLN A 58 4.35 -5.55 3.65
CA GLN A 58 4.87 -6.13 2.42
C GLN A 58 5.64 -7.44 2.67
N GLU A 59 6.44 -7.51 3.73
CA GLU A 59 7.11 -8.74 4.17
C GLU A 59 6.10 -9.83 4.54
N LEU A 60 5.05 -9.47 5.30
CA LEU A 60 4.01 -10.41 5.73
C LEU A 60 3.29 -11.06 4.54
N VAL A 61 2.84 -10.28 3.56
CA VAL A 61 2.18 -10.85 2.37
C VAL A 61 3.15 -11.65 1.51
N THR A 62 4.44 -11.28 1.50
CA THR A 62 5.47 -12.00 0.73
C THR A 62 5.75 -13.36 1.37
N SER A 63 5.87 -13.44 2.70
CA SER A 63 6.07 -14.69 3.42
C SER A 63 4.85 -15.62 3.30
N MET A 64 3.63 -15.08 3.40
CA MET A 64 2.39 -15.83 3.18
C MET A 64 2.27 -16.37 1.75
N ARG A 65 2.74 -15.62 0.74
CA ARG A 65 2.75 -16.11 -0.66
C ARG A 65 3.79 -17.20 -0.88
N ALA A 66 4.90 -17.17 -0.15
CA ALA A 66 5.95 -18.18 -0.27
C ALA A 66 5.52 -19.56 0.26
N THR A 67 4.42 -19.65 1.01
CA THR A 67 3.84 -20.93 1.47
C THR A 67 2.77 -21.49 0.52
N LEU A 68 2.42 -20.77 -0.55
CA LEU A 68 1.48 -21.27 -1.55
C LEU A 68 2.12 -22.40 -2.36
N PRO A 69 1.31 -23.37 -2.83
CA PRO A 69 1.78 -24.36 -3.78
C PRO A 69 2.16 -23.70 -5.12
N GLU A 70 2.75 -24.49 -6.02
CA GLU A 70 3.03 -24.05 -7.39
C GLU A 70 1.74 -23.64 -8.11
N LYS A 71 1.85 -22.73 -9.08
CA LYS A 71 0.67 -22.16 -9.77
C LYS A 71 -0.14 -23.18 -10.55
N GLU A 72 0.50 -24.26 -10.97
CA GLU A 72 -0.10 -25.37 -11.72
C GLU A 72 -0.82 -26.36 -10.79
N ASP A 73 -0.67 -26.25 -9.47
CA ASP A 73 -1.36 -27.11 -8.52
C ASP A 73 -2.87 -26.84 -8.51
N PRO A 74 -3.73 -27.88 -8.61
CA PRO A 74 -5.18 -27.72 -8.59
C PRO A 74 -5.74 -27.00 -7.34
N THR A 75 -5.00 -27.02 -6.23
CA THR A 75 -5.37 -26.39 -4.96
C THR A 75 -4.88 -24.95 -4.82
N PHE A 76 -4.09 -24.44 -5.78
CA PHE A 76 -3.47 -23.12 -5.72
C PHE A 76 -4.49 -22.00 -5.52
N GLU A 77 -5.55 -21.97 -6.34
CA GLU A 77 -6.58 -20.93 -6.27
C GLU A 77 -7.30 -20.92 -4.91
N GLU A 78 -7.61 -22.10 -4.37
CA GLU A 78 -8.24 -22.24 -3.06
C GLU A 78 -7.32 -21.74 -1.95
N LYS A 79 -6.05 -22.19 -1.94
CA LYS A 79 -5.05 -21.80 -0.95
C LYS A 79 -4.68 -20.33 -1.03
N GLN A 80 -4.63 -19.77 -2.23
CA GLN A 80 -4.42 -18.35 -2.43
C GLN A 80 -5.58 -17.53 -1.86
N LYS A 81 -6.82 -17.96 -2.08
CA LYS A 81 -8.01 -17.28 -1.55
C LYS A 81 -8.04 -17.35 -0.01
N GLU A 82 -7.75 -18.51 0.57
CA GLU A 82 -7.63 -18.71 2.02
C GLU A 82 -6.56 -17.78 2.62
N MET A 83 -5.37 -17.75 2.00
CA MET A 83 -4.26 -16.90 2.41
C MET A 83 -4.63 -15.40 2.37
N TYR A 84 -5.29 -14.92 1.33
CA TYR A 84 -5.74 -13.51 1.30
C TYR A 84 -6.88 -13.20 2.27
N ALA A 85 -7.72 -14.18 2.61
CA ALA A 85 -8.72 -14.02 3.66
C ALA A 85 -8.04 -13.85 5.02
N ASN A 86 -7.08 -14.72 5.35
CA ASN A 86 -6.29 -14.66 6.58
C ASN A 86 -5.48 -13.36 6.67
N PHE A 87 -4.82 -12.97 5.58
CA PHE A 87 -4.08 -11.70 5.52
C PHE A 87 -4.97 -10.49 5.83
N ARG A 88 -6.19 -10.46 5.28
CA ARG A 88 -7.15 -9.37 5.57
C ARG A 88 -7.62 -9.38 7.03
N ALA A 89 -7.83 -10.55 7.63
CA ALA A 89 -8.16 -10.66 9.04
C ALA A 89 -7.01 -10.16 9.91
N THR A 90 -5.77 -10.57 9.64
CA THR A 90 -4.58 -10.09 10.35
C THR A 90 -4.44 -8.56 10.25
N LEU A 91 -4.66 -7.98 9.07
CA LEU A 91 -4.63 -6.52 8.91
C LEU A 91 -5.70 -5.79 9.73
N ALA A 92 -6.84 -6.44 10.00
CA ALA A 92 -7.93 -5.85 10.78
C ALA A 92 -7.73 -6.02 12.30
N ASP A 93 -7.07 -7.08 12.73
CA ASP A 93 -6.99 -7.46 14.15
C ASP A 93 -5.63 -7.11 14.79
N ASP A 94 -4.54 -7.08 14.02
CA ASP A 94 -3.20 -6.83 14.53
C ASP A 94 -2.87 -5.33 14.54
N THR A 95 -3.07 -4.69 15.69
CA THR A 95 -2.79 -3.27 15.88
C THR A 95 -1.31 -2.92 15.75
N SER A 96 -0.39 -3.86 15.96
CA SER A 96 1.05 -3.59 15.79
C SER A 96 1.40 -3.30 14.33
N LEU A 97 0.66 -3.88 13.38
CA LEU A 97 0.82 -3.55 11.97
C LEU A 97 0.39 -2.11 11.68
N TRP A 98 -0.59 -1.57 12.40
CA TRP A 98 -1.02 -0.19 12.22
C TRP A 98 0.03 0.79 12.72
N GLU A 99 0.69 0.47 13.84
CA GLU A 99 1.83 1.24 14.35
C GLU A 99 2.95 1.29 13.31
N HIS A 100 3.33 0.13 12.75
CA HIS A 100 4.33 0.09 11.68
C HIS A 100 3.92 0.83 10.41
N VAL A 101 2.63 0.82 10.06
CA VAL A 101 2.12 1.63 8.94
C VAL A 101 2.31 3.10 9.22
N MET A 102 1.92 3.57 10.42
CA MET A 102 2.06 4.96 10.84
C MET A 102 3.52 5.39 10.90
N GLU A 103 4.40 4.60 11.51
CA GLU A 103 5.85 4.83 11.58
C GLU A 103 6.44 4.99 10.17
N SER A 104 6.15 4.04 9.28
CA SER A 104 6.69 4.07 7.92
C SER A 104 6.24 5.29 7.11
N MET A 105 5.04 5.81 7.40
CA MET A 105 4.52 7.03 6.77
C MET A 105 5.21 8.26 7.37
N MET A 106 5.33 8.33 8.69
CA MET A 106 6.00 9.44 9.38
C MET A 106 7.47 9.56 8.98
N GLU A 107 8.19 8.46 8.80
CA GLU A 107 9.57 8.46 8.29
C GLU A 107 9.72 9.09 6.91
N LYS A 108 8.68 9.03 6.07
CA LYS A 108 8.69 9.66 4.75
C LYS A 108 8.35 11.14 4.81
N VAL A 109 7.43 11.52 5.70
CA VAL A 109 6.84 12.87 5.72
C VAL A 109 7.60 13.84 6.64
N VAL A 110 8.17 13.38 7.76
CA VAL A 110 8.81 14.23 8.78
C VAL A 110 10.31 14.37 8.56
N LYS A 111 10.74 14.53 7.30
CA LYS A 111 12.15 14.79 6.99
C LYS A 111 12.55 16.24 7.23
#